data_AF-A0A966XKA9-F1
#
_entry.id   AF-A0A966XKA9-F1
#
_cell.length_a   1.000
_cell.length_b   1.000
_cell.length_c   1.000
_cell.angle_alpha   90.00
_cell.angle_beta   90.00
_cell.angle_gamma   90.00
#
_symmetry.space_group_name_H-M   'P 1'
#
loop_
_entity.id
_entity.type
_entity.pdbx_description
1 polymer ?
#
loop_
_entity_poly.entity_id
_entity_poly.type
_entity_poly.pdbx_seq_one_letter_code
_entity_poly.pdbx_strand_id
1 'polypeptide(L)' 'MELPEVPLGSQGRVILANGFQWQRYWVRFGNGVEVSDLDHRHLAPVGRTKKRLAKAAKRAK' A
#
# COMPACT_ATOMS: atom_id res chain seq x y z
N MET A 1 -11.97 0.54 -8.42
CA MET A 1 -12.43 -0.86 -8.25
C MET A 1 -12.75 -1.02 -6.79
N GLU A 2 -13.99 -1.32 -6.46
CA GLU A 2 -14.42 -1.59 -5.09
C GLU A 2 -13.94 -3.01 -4.75
N LEU A 3 -13.09 -3.16 -3.72
CA LEU A 3 -12.57 -4.46 -3.29
C LEU A 3 -13.60 -5.08 -2.34
N PRO A 4 -14.44 -6.03 -2.79
CA PRO A 4 -15.62 -6.48 -2.03
C PRO A 4 -15.23 -7.19 -0.73
N GLU A 5 -14.01 -7.73 -0.68
CA GLU A 5 -13.53 -8.59 0.40
C GLU A 5 -12.77 -7.83 1.50
N VAL A 6 -12.52 -6.54 1.30
CA VAL A 6 -11.71 -5.74 2.23
C VAL A 6 -12.36 -4.38 2.49
N PRO A 7 -12.90 -4.17 3.71
CA PRO A 7 -13.42 -2.87 4.10
C PRO A 7 -12.36 -1.76 3.98
N LEU A 8 -12.79 -0.57 3.53
CA LEU A 8 -11.92 0.60 3.45
C LEU A 8 -11.27 0.89 4.81
N GLY A 9 -9.95 1.07 4.83
CA GLY A 9 -9.19 1.31 6.07
C GLY A 9 -8.66 0.06 6.76
N SER A 10 -8.90 -1.14 6.20
CA SER A 10 -8.29 -2.38 6.69
C SER A 10 -6.77 -2.32 6.64
N GLN A 11 -6.12 -2.74 7.73
CA GLN A 11 -4.67 -2.79 7.78
C GLN A 11 -4.15 -4.03 7.05
N GLY A 12 -3.26 -3.81 6.09
CA GLY A 12 -2.60 -4.87 5.35
C GLY A 12 -1.09 -4.64 5.27
N ARG A 13 -0.34 -5.73 5.09
CA ARG A 13 1.11 -5.68 4.86
C ARG A 13 1.38 -5.82 3.38
N VAL A 14 2.13 -4.87 2.83
CA VAL A 14 2.68 -4.97 1.46
C VAL A 14 3.72 -6.09 1.46
N ILE A 15 3.51 -7.11 0.63
CA ILE A 15 4.40 -8.28 0.49
C ILE A 15 5.20 -8.24 -0.82
N LEU A 16 4.69 -7.55 -1.84
CA LEU A 16 5.39 -7.34 -3.10
C LEU A 16 5.16 -5.90 -3.57
N ALA A 17 6.23 -5.26 -4.06
CA ALA A 17 6.16 -4.01 -4.77
C ALA A 17 6.98 -4.19 -6.05
N ASN A 18 6.32 -4.46 -7.17
CA ASN A 18 7.01 -4.60 -8.45
C ASN A 18 7.08 -3.24 -9.15
N GLY A 19 8.22 -2.92 -9.76
CA GLY A 19 8.51 -1.60 -10.32
C GLY A 19 9.42 -1.70 -11.53
N PHE A 20 8.81 -1.81 -12.71
CA PHE A 20 9.55 -1.70 -13.98
C PHE A 20 8.93 -0.69 -14.95
N GLN A 21 7.60 -0.58 -14.96
CA GLN A 21 6.89 0.61 -15.48
C GLN A 21 5.67 0.98 -14.64
N TRP A 22 4.98 -0.02 -14.05
CA TRP A 22 3.79 0.20 -13.22
C TRP A 22 4.09 -0.29 -11.80
N GLN A 23 3.92 0.60 -10.82
CA GLN A 23 4.19 0.27 -9.42
C GLN A 23 3.02 -0.54 -8.87
N ARG A 24 3.13 -1.88 -8.94
CA ARG A 24 2.07 -2.80 -8.51
C ARG A 24 2.38 -3.36 -7.14
N TYR A 25 1.42 -3.19 -6.23
CA TYR A 25 1.53 -3.60 -4.84
C TYR A 25 0.66 -4.82 -4.58
N TRP A 26 1.23 -5.78 -3.88
CA TRP A 26 0.50 -6.92 -3.33
C TRP A 26 0.38 -6.72 -1.84
N VAL A 27 -0.85 -6.69 -1.34
CA VAL A 27 -1.14 -6.50 0.08
C VAL A 27 -1.84 -7.73 0.62
N ARG A 28 -1.24 -8.31 1.65
CA ARG A 28 -1.87 -9.35 2.46
C ARG A 28 -2.53 -8.72 3.67
N PHE A 29 -3.84 -8.91 3.80
CA PHE A 29 -4.63 -8.42 4.92
C PHE A 29 -4.67 -9.45 6.05
N GLY A 30 -4.91 -8.97 7.28
CA GLY A 30 -4.97 -9.84 8.47
C GLY A 30 -6.13 -10.84 8.47
N ASN A 31 -7.13 -10.62 7.61
CA ASN A 31 -8.25 -11.54 7.37
C ASN A 31 -7.90 -12.69 6.41
N GLY A 32 -6.67 -12.75 5.89
CA GLY A 32 -6.23 -13.78 4.94
C GLY A 32 -6.45 -13.44 3.46
N VAL A 33 -7.08 -12.31 3.15
CA VAL A 33 -7.29 -11.84 1.76
C VAL A 33 -6.00 -11.22 1.22
N GLU A 34 -5.68 -11.54 -0.04
CA GLU A 34 -4.54 -10.99 -0.76
C GLU A 34 -5.00 -10.23 -2.00
N VAL A 35 -4.61 -8.96 -2.09
CA VAL A 35 -4.94 -8.10 -3.23
C VAL A 35 -3.66 -7.73 -3.96
N SER A 36 -3.56 -8.14 -5.22
CA SER A 36 -2.36 -7.98 -6.06
C SER A 36 -2.43 -6.79 -7.03
N ASP A 37 -3.60 -6.20 -7.22
CA ASP A 37 -3.84 -5.08 -8.15
C ASP A 37 -3.99 -3.75 -7.41
N LEU A 38 -3.00 -3.40 -6.59
CA LEU A 38 -3.00 -2.12 -5.88
C LEU A 38 -1.95 -1.18 -6.47
N ASP A 39 -2.38 0.04 -6.76
CA ASP A 39 -1.54 1.17 -7.09
C ASP A 39 -1.19 1.92 -5.80
N HIS A 40 -0.12 2.71 -5.82
CA HIS A 40 0.28 3.60 -4.73
C HIS A 40 -0.87 4.49 -4.24
N ARG A 41 -1.74 4.93 -5.16
CA ARG A 41 -2.92 5.77 -4.87
C ARG A 41 -3.94 5.12 -3.93
N HIS A 42 -3.96 3.79 -3.88
CA HIS A 42 -4.87 3.02 -3.03
C HIS A 42 -4.27 2.71 -1.65
N LEU A 43 -3.01 3.08 -1.41
CA LEU A 43 -2.28 2.72 -0.19
C LEU A 43 -2.02 3.95 0.67
N ALA A 44 -2.63 3.98 1.86
CA ALA A 44 -2.27 4.93 2.88
C ALA A 44 -1.14 4.35 3.76
N PRO A 45 0.06 4.97 3.80
CA PRO A 45 1.10 4.51 4.70
C PRO A 45 0.69 4.75 6.16
N VAL A 46 0.78 3.71 6.97
CA VAL A 46 0.45 3.75 8.40
C VAL A 46 1.70 3.80 9.29
N GLY A 47 1.54 4.34 10.50
CA GLY A 47 2.55 4.30 11.57
C GLY A 47 3.93 4.88 11.18
N ARG A 48 4.98 4.07 11.35
CA ARG A 48 6.39 4.46 11.10
C ARG A 48 6.66 4.74 9.62
N THR A 49 5.98 4.05 8.71
CA THR A 49 6.12 4.23 7.25
C THR A 49 5.62 5.61 6.83
N LYS A 50 4.53 6.11 7.42
CA LYS A 50 4.03 7.49 7.20
C LYS A 50 5.10 8.53 7.54
N LYS A 51 5.74 8.40 8.71
CA LYS A 51 6.80 9.32 9.16
C LYS A 51 8.02 9.29 8.23
N ARG A 52 8.42 8.10 7.75
CA ARG A 52 9.54 7.95 6.82
C ARG A 52 9.24 8.56 5.45
N LEU A 53 8.07 8.29 4.88
CA LEU A 53 7.64 8.88 3.60
C LEU A 53 7.54 10.40 3.68
N ALA A 54 6.99 10.96 4.76
CA ALA A 54 6.94 12.41 4.96
C ALA A 54 8.35 13.04 5.03
N LYS A 55 9.31 12.35 5.67
CA LYS A 55 10.71 12.80 5.73
C LYS A 55 11.41 12.69 4.37
N ALA A 56 11.13 11.64 3.60
CA ALA A 56 11.65 11.48 2.25
C ALA A 56 11.09 12.56 1.29
N ALA A 57 9.78 12.83 1.35
CA ALA A 57 9.14 13.89 0.55
C ALA A 57 9.72 15.28 0.87
N LYS A 58 10.01 15.59 2.14
CA LYS A 58 10.68 16.84 2.54
C LYS A 58 12.12 16.97 2.03
N ARG A 59 12.80 15.87 1.72
CA ARG A 59 14.18 15.86 1.20
C ARG A 59 14.25 15.92 -0.32
N ALA A 60 13.14 15.63 -1.01
CA ALA A 60 13.02 15.74 -2.45
C ALA A 60 12.63 17.16 -2.93
N LYS A 61 12.52 18.12 -2.00
CA LYS A 61 12.28 19.54 -2.24
C LYS A 61 13.55 20.31 -1.87
#